data_AF-A0A8J6WWH8-F1
#
_entry.id   AF-A0A8J6WWH8-F1
#
_cell.length_a   1.000
_cell.length_b   1.000
_cell.length_c   1.000
_cell.angle_alpha   90.00
_cell.angle_beta   90.00
_cell.angle_gamma   90.00
#
_symmetry.space_group_name_H-M   'P 1'
#
loop_
_entity.id
_entity.type
_entity.pdbx_description
1 polymer ?
#
loop_
_entity_poly.entity_id
_entity_poly.type
_entity_poly.pdbx_seq_one_letter_code
_entity_poly.pdbx_strand_id
1 'polypeptide(L)' 'MSVVESLKKSSEGLLMTSESDCPFEVFLWEGQAQEPLTIEKLLRLTDHLQNSPAEIIELEYFFRNLAQ' A
#
# COMPACT_ATOMS: atom_id res chain seq x y z
N MET A 1 18.24 10.43 1.90
CA MET A 1 17.14 9.62 2.43
C MET A 1 16.15 9.41 1.30
N SER A 2 15.92 8.16 0.89
CA SER A 2 15.01 7.81 -0.20
C SER A 2 13.55 7.89 0.25
N VAL A 3 12.60 7.96 -0.69
CA VAL A 3 11.17 7.91 -0.37
C VAL A 3 10.82 6.63 0.41
N VAL A 4 11.41 5.50 0.03
CA VAL A 4 11.22 4.21 0.72
C VAL A 4 11.71 4.29 2.17
N GLU A 5 12.90 4.85 2.41
CA GLU A 5 13.43 5.03 3.76
C GLU A 5 12.55 5.95 4.62
N SER A 6 12.05 7.05 4.03
CA SER A 6 11.14 7.97 4.72
C SER A 6 9.83 7.30 5.11
N LEU A 7 9.22 6.55 4.18
CA LEU A 7 7.98 5.82 4.47
C LEU A 7 8.21 4.75 5.54
N LYS A 8 9.31 3.98 5.47
CA LYS A 8 9.65 2.96 6.48
C LYS A 8 9.77 3.55 7.87
N LYS A 9 10.46 4.69 7.98
CA LYS A 9 10.63 5.38 9.27
C LYS A 9 9.30 5.93 9.78
N SER A 10 8.48 6.52 8.92
CA SER A 10 7.19 7.09 9.30
C SER A 10 6.15 6.02 9.67
N SER A 11 6.25 4.82 9.12
CA SER A 11 5.34 3.70 9.42
C SER A 11 5.84 2.81 10.57
N GLU A 12 6.98 3.12 11.19
CA GLU A 12 7.54 2.31 12.27
C GLU A 12 6.61 2.32 13.49
N GLY A 13 6.17 1.14 13.92
CA GLY A 13 5.22 0.97 15.04
C GLY A 13 3.76 1.26 14.68
N LEU A 14 3.46 1.72 13.46
CA LEU A 14 2.10 1.91 12.99
C LEU A 14 1.49 0.56 12.60
N LEU A 15 0.33 0.25 13.16
CA LEU A 15 -0.40 -1.00 12.91
C LEU A 15 -1.73 -0.70 12.23
N MET A 16 -2.06 -1.48 11.20
CA MET A 16 -3.38 -1.55 10.62
C MET A 16 -4.28 -2.31 11.59
N THR A 17 -5.19 -1.60 12.25
CA THR A 17 -6.23 -2.21 13.09
C THR A 17 -7.39 -2.63 12.21
N SER A 18 -7.42 -3.91 11.80
CA SER A 18 -8.54 -4.50 11.07
C SER A 18 -9.11 -5.69 11.87
N GLU A 19 -9.09 -6.89 11.33
CA GLU A 19 -9.39 -8.14 12.07
C GLU A 19 -8.21 -8.55 12.96
N SER A 20 -7.00 -8.09 12.64
CA SER A 20 -5.79 -8.25 13.44
C SER A 20 -4.92 -7.00 13.31
N ASP A 21 -4.00 -6.82 14.26
CA ASP A 21 -3.03 -5.71 14.22
C ASP A 21 -1.83 -6.10 13.34
N CYS A 22 -1.81 -5.61 12.10
CA CYS A 22 -0.75 -5.91 11.13
C CYS A 22 0.15 -4.69 10.88
N PRO A 23 1.48 -4.85 10.82
CA PRO A 23 2.38 -3.76 10.45
C PRO A 23 2.30 -3.42 8.97
N PHE A 24 2.74 -2.21 8.61
CA PHE A 24 2.89 -1.79 7.21
C PHE A 24 4.25 -2.20 6.64
N GLU A 25 4.24 -2.80 5.45
CA GLU A 25 5.45 -3.08 4.67
C GLU A 25 5.58 -2.08 3.52
N VAL A 26 6.71 -1.37 3.49
CA VAL A 26 7.03 -0.42 2.41
C VAL A 26 7.92 -1.12 1.39
N PHE A 27 7.43 -1.20 0.16
CA PHE A 27 8.14 -1.77 -0.98
C PHE A 27 8.10 -0.82 -2.19
N LEU A 28 8.94 -1.11 -3.19
CA LEU A 28 8.98 -0.40 -4.47
C LEU A 28 9.06 -1.45 -5.58
N TRP A 29 8.13 -1.39 -6.54
CA TRP A 29 8.29 -2.16 -7.77
C TRP A 29 9.20 -1.40 -8.75
N GLU A 30 10.42 -1.92 -8.95
CA GLU A 30 11.38 -1.33 -9.87
C GLU A 30 10.85 -1.29 -11.31
N GLY A 31 11.05 -0.16 -12.00
CA GLY A 31 10.63 0.01 -13.40
C GLY A 31 9.12 0.15 -13.63
N GLN A 32 8.27 0.02 -12.61
CA GLN A 32 6.81 0.04 -12.79
C GLN A 32 6.18 1.44 -12.82
N ALA A 33 6.93 2.48 -12.44
CA ALA A 33 6.45 3.86 -12.35
C ALA A 33 6.25 4.57 -13.71
N GLN A 34 6.49 3.87 -14.83
CA GLN A 34 6.35 4.43 -16.18
C GLN A 34 4.89 4.57 -16.63
N GLU A 35 3.98 3.83 -15.98
CA GLU A 35 2.56 3.84 -16.29
C GLU A 35 1.75 3.96 -14.99
N PRO A 36 0.58 4.61 -15.03
CA PRO A 36 -0.33 4.68 -13.88
C PRO A 36 -0.62 3.30 -13.28
N LEU A 37 -0.80 3.25 -11.95
CA LEU A 37 -1.26 2.05 -11.28
C LEU A 37 -2.77 1.86 -11.54
N THR A 38 -3.14 0.76 -12.19
CA THR A 38 -4.53 0.33 -12.37
C THR A 38 -4.81 -0.90 -11.53
N ILE A 39 -6.09 -1.22 -11.29
CA ILE A 39 -6.48 -2.43 -10.55
C ILE A 39 -5.95 -3.69 -11.25
N GLU A 40 -6.08 -3.80 -12.57
CA GLU A 40 -5.56 -4.96 -13.31
C GLU A 40 -4.05 -5.13 -13.13
N LYS A 41 -3.30 -4.03 -13.19
CA LYS A 41 -1.85 -4.02 -12.98
C LYS A 41 -1.50 -4.40 -11.53
N LEU A 42 -2.22 -3.85 -10.56
CA LEU A 42 -2.07 -4.19 -9.14
C LEU A 42 -2.23 -5.71 -8.92
N LEU A 43 -3.33 -6.29 -9.42
CA LEU A 43 -3.61 -7.71 -9.27
C LEU A 43 -2.54 -8.59 -9.92
N ARG A 44 -1.96 -8.19 -11.06
CA ARG A 44 -0.82 -8.92 -11.65
C ARG A 44 0.45 -8.81 -10.81
N LEU A 45 0.74 -7.63 -10.29
CA LEU A 45 1.95 -7.37 -9.48
C LEU A 45 1.91 -8.07 -8.12
N THR A 46 0.72 -8.35 -7.60
CA THR A 46 0.51 -9.04 -6.32
C THR A 46 0.15 -10.51 -6.49
N ASP A 47 0.17 -11.06 -7.70
CA ASP A 47 -0.18 -12.45 -8.01
C ASP A 47 -1.61 -12.86 -7.57
N HIS A 48 -2.57 -11.97 -7.80
CA HIS A 48 -4.00 -12.20 -7.54
C HIS A 48 -4.76 -12.51 -8.83
N LEU A 49 -5.88 -13.24 -8.71
CA LEU A 49 -6.79 -13.48 -9.82
C LEU A 49 -7.33 -12.14 -10.36
N GLN A 50 -7.43 -12.01 -11.69
CA GLN A 50 -7.84 -10.75 -12.34
C GLN A 50 -9.29 -10.32 -12.05
N ASN A 51 -10.11 -11.21 -11.49
CA ASN A 51 -11.47 -10.95 -11.06
C ASN A 51 -11.59 -10.77 -9.53
N SER A 52 -10.48 -10.67 -8.80
CA SER A 52 -10.50 -10.45 -7.36
C SER A 52 -11.10 -9.06 -7.05
N PRO A 53 -11.92 -8.93 -5.99
CA PRO A 53 -12.41 -7.62 -5.54
C PRO A 53 -11.25 -6.71 -5.15
N ALA A 54 -11.24 -5.49 -5.67
CA ALA A 54 -10.27 -4.45 -5.33
C ALA A 54 -10.92 -3.07 -5.47
N GLU A 55 -10.48 -2.13 -4.65
CA GLU A 55 -11.01 -0.77 -4.61
C GLU A 55 -9.87 0.24 -4.52
N ILE A 56 -10.04 1.40 -5.16
CA ILE A 56 -9.15 2.54 -5.02
C ILE A 56 -9.81 3.51 -4.04
N ILE A 57 -9.12 3.83 -2.96
CA ILE A 57 -9.57 4.79 -1.94
C ILE A 57 -8.49 5.84 -1.70
N GLU A 58 -8.92 7.01 -1.24
CA GLU A 58 -8.01 8.10 -0.91
C GLU A 58 -7.10 7.75 0.27
N LEU A 59 -5.83 8.14 0.19
CA LEU A 59 -4.81 7.81 1.19
C LEU A 59 -5.19 8.34 2.58
N GLU A 60 -5.62 9.61 2.64
CA GLU A 60 -6.06 10.26 3.87
C GLU A 60 -7.25 9.54 4.50
N TYR A 61 -8.18 9.07 3.67
CA TYR A 61 -9.31 8.29 4.12
C TYR A 61 -8.86 6.93 4.69
N PHE A 62 -7.94 6.24 4.02
CA PHE A 62 -7.43 4.95 4.50
C PHE A 62 -6.77 5.04 5.88
N PHE A 63 -5.96 6.08 6.11
CA PHE A 63 -5.24 6.27 7.37
C PHE A 63 -6.00 7.01 8.47
N ARG A 64 -7.25 7.46 8.22
CA ARG A 64 -8.05 8.31 9.14
C ARG A 64 -8.18 7.80 10.57
N ASN A 65 -8.10 6.48 10.77
CA ASN A 65 -8.25 5.83 12.08
C ASN A 65 -6.91 5.37 12.69
N LEU A 66 -5.81 5.51 11.95
CA LEU A 66 -4.51 4.91 12.28
C LEU A 66 -3.43 5.96 12.56
N ALA A 67 -3.49 7.10 11.86
CA ALA A 67 -2.51 8.17 11.96
C ALA A 67 -3.21 9.50 12.28
N GLN A 68 -2.75 10.20 13.31
CA GLN A 68 -3.17 11.54 13.72
C GLN A 68 -2.01 12.52 13.66
#